data_AF-A0A8D3DFC5-F1
#
_entry.id   AF-A0A8D3DFC5-F1
#
_cell.length_a   1.000
_cell.length_b   1.000
_cell.length_c   1.000
_cell.angle_alpha   90.00
_cell.angle_beta   90.00
_cell.angle_gamma   90.00
#
_symmetry.space_group_name_H-M   'P 1'
#
loop_
_entity.id
_entity.type
_entity.pdbx_description
1 polymer ?
#
loop_
_entity_poly.entity_id
_entity_poly.type
_entity_poly.pdbx_seq_one_letter_code
_entity_poly.pdbx_strand_id
1 'polypeptide(L)'
;MAAATSDLRVDLLPSDPLLHVLSFLSFRDLVHCSYVSRRLNELSKHNPLWKSLCSKHWLLTDADRLQSGVSWFCLFTQTYRDLGRYVQFYPTLKRSWEQLKSFLQLRCPRMIASLKEGATEVELNDIEAQIGCRLPDDYRCSYRIHNGQKLVIPGLMGSMSLSNHYRSEVLLDVETAAGGFQQRKGMRRCLPLTFCFHTGLSQYMALEPAEGRRMFESFYPCPDQTAQDPSAIDMFITGSCFLEWFTGYVHNVVTGEYPIIRDQIFRYVHDKGCVATTGDITVSVSTSFLPELSSVHPPHFFFTYRIRIEMSSVASPEAACQLDSRYWKITTSDGNVEEVQGPGVVGTLCSFLLLFHLFSL
;
A
#
# COMPACT_ATOMS: atom_id res chain seq x y z
N MET A 1 63.44 -30.39 -3.68
CA MET A 1 62.02 -30.79 -3.65
C MET A 1 61.17 -29.55 -3.87
N ALA A 2 60.82 -29.25 -5.12
CA ALA A 2 59.86 -28.20 -5.41
C ALA A 2 58.45 -28.76 -5.15
N ALA A 3 57.70 -28.15 -4.24
CA ALA A 3 56.29 -28.46 -4.06
C ALA A 3 55.57 -28.13 -5.37
N ALA A 4 54.98 -29.13 -6.01
CA ALA A 4 54.11 -28.90 -7.16
C ALA A 4 52.91 -28.07 -6.67
N THR A 5 52.90 -26.78 -6.98
CA THR A 5 51.69 -25.98 -6.93
C THR A 5 50.74 -26.58 -7.96
N SER A 6 49.83 -27.43 -7.49
CA SER A 6 48.73 -27.91 -8.30
C SER A 6 47.87 -26.70 -8.65
N ASP A 7 48.02 -26.18 -9.87
CA ASP A 7 47.14 -25.14 -10.39
C ASP A 7 45.70 -25.61 -10.25
N LEU A 8 44.94 -24.93 -9.38
CA LEU A 8 43.55 -25.25 -9.12
C LEU A 8 42.73 -24.85 -10.33
N ARG A 9 42.57 -25.78 -11.28
CA ARG A 9 41.75 -25.55 -12.47
C ARG A 9 40.29 -25.78 -12.13
N VAL A 10 39.47 -24.75 -12.34
CA VAL A 10 38.00 -24.81 -12.16
C VAL A 10 37.39 -25.97 -12.96
N ASP A 11 37.97 -26.28 -14.12
CA ASP A 11 37.56 -27.40 -14.96
C ASP A 11 37.83 -28.79 -14.38
N LEU A 12 38.58 -28.90 -13.27
CA LEU A 12 38.91 -30.16 -12.60
C LEU A 12 38.22 -30.35 -11.24
N LEU A 13 37.57 -29.31 -10.70
CA LEU A 13 36.87 -29.40 -9.41
C LEU A 13 35.66 -30.34 -9.51
N PRO A 14 35.21 -31.01 -8.44
CA PRO A 14 33.96 -31.79 -8.49
C PRO A 14 32.73 -30.90 -8.71
N SER A 15 31.65 -31.45 -9.29
CA SER A 15 30.45 -30.67 -9.60
C SER A 15 29.67 -30.25 -8.35
N ASP A 16 29.60 -31.08 -7.32
CA ASP A 16 28.78 -30.78 -6.12
C ASP A 16 29.28 -29.56 -5.33
N PRO A 17 30.59 -29.41 -5.03
CA PRO A 17 31.11 -28.19 -4.39
C PRO A 17 30.89 -26.94 -5.25
N LEU A 18 31.05 -27.04 -6.57
CA LEU A 18 30.78 -25.92 -7.48
C LEU A 18 29.31 -25.53 -7.46
N LEU A 19 28.39 -26.49 -7.54
CA LEU A 19 26.95 -26.24 -7.44
C LEU A 19 26.58 -25.63 -6.09
N HIS A 20 27.21 -26.07 -5.00
CA HIS A 20 27.01 -25.46 -3.69
C HIS A 20 27.45 -23.99 -3.67
N VAL A 21 28.65 -23.67 -4.19
CA VAL A 21 29.12 -22.28 -4.31
C VAL A 21 28.18 -21.44 -5.19
N LEU A 22 27.79 -21.97 -6.36
CA LEU A 22 26.86 -21.29 -7.28
C LEU A 22 25.49 -21.02 -6.63
N SER A 23 25.07 -21.83 -5.65
CA SER A 23 23.78 -21.64 -4.96
C SER A 23 23.69 -20.38 -4.10
N PHE A 24 24.83 -19.79 -3.74
CA PHE A 24 24.89 -18.50 -3.02
C PHE A 24 24.87 -17.28 -3.93
N LEU A 25 25.01 -17.47 -5.25
CA LEU A 25 25.10 -16.38 -6.21
C LEU A 25 23.74 -15.80 -6.56
N SER A 26 23.72 -14.51 -6.92
CA SER A 26 22.54 -13.90 -7.52
C SER A 26 22.27 -14.47 -8.92
N PHE A 27 21.05 -14.33 -9.43
CA PHE A 27 20.75 -14.75 -10.80
C PHE A 27 21.63 -14.02 -11.84
N ARG A 28 22.03 -12.77 -11.57
CA ARG A 28 22.91 -11.99 -12.45
C ARG A 28 24.31 -12.60 -12.49
N ASP A 29 24.85 -12.94 -11.31
CA ASP A 29 26.19 -13.53 -11.20
C ASP A 29 26.23 -14.94 -11.78
N LEU A 30 25.16 -15.72 -11.64
CA LEU A 30 25.01 -17.02 -12.29
C LEU A 30 25.04 -16.90 -13.81
N VAL A 31 24.35 -15.91 -14.37
CA VAL A 31 24.39 -15.61 -15.80
C VAL A 31 25.80 -15.20 -16.23
N HIS A 32 26.48 -14.35 -15.46
CA HIS A 32 27.87 -13.98 -15.75
C HIS A 32 28.82 -15.19 -15.71
N CYS A 33 28.71 -16.05 -14.69
CA CYS A 33 29.48 -17.30 -14.58
C CYS A 33 29.30 -18.19 -15.82
N SER A 34 28.09 -18.18 -16.40
CA SER A 34 27.80 -18.97 -17.60
C SER A 34 28.62 -18.54 -18.83
N TYR A 35 29.17 -17.32 -18.85
CA TYR A 35 30.01 -16.82 -19.95
C TYR A 35 31.50 -17.09 -19.75
N VAL A 36 31.92 -17.57 -18.57
CA VAL A 36 33.34 -17.71 -18.21
C VAL A 36 33.97 -18.99 -18.77
N SER A 37 33.27 -20.13 -18.69
CA SER A 37 33.74 -21.40 -19.25
C SER A 37 32.58 -22.31 -19.65
N ARG A 38 32.84 -23.31 -20.50
CA ARG A 38 31.83 -24.32 -20.88
C ARG A 38 31.31 -25.09 -19.66
N ARG A 39 32.20 -25.46 -18.75
CA ARG A 39 31.85 -26.18 -17.52
C ARG A 39 30.93 -25.34 -16.63
N LEU A 40 31.27 -24.06 -16.43
CA LEU A 40 30.43 -23.16 -15.64
C LEU A 40 29.10 -22.88 -16.33
N ASN A 41 29.05 -22.83 -17.67
CA ASN A 41 27.79 -22.70 -18.43
C ASN A 41 26.81 -23.86 -18.17
N GLU A 42 27.32 -25.09 -18.13
CA GLU A 42 26.51 -26.28 -17.85
C GLU A 42 26.01 -26.28 -16.41
N LEU A 43 26.92 -26.05 -15.44
CA LEU A 43 26.59 -26.06 -14.02
C LEU A 43 25.69 -24.88 -13.61
N SER A 44 25.89 -23.69 -14.18
CA SER A 44 25.08 -22.52 -13.87
C SER A 44 23.62 -22.69 -14.29
N LYS A 45 23.32 -23.59 -15.24
CA LYS A 45 21.96 -23.90 -15.71
C LYS A 45 21.30 -25.03 -14.93
N HIS A 46 21.96 -25.58 -13.91
CA HIS A 46 21.45 -26.68 -13.12
C HIS A 46 20.14 -26.32 -12.40
N ASN A 47 19.10 -27.15 -12.58
CA ASN A 47 17.71 -26.85 -12.21
C ASN A 47 17.50 -26.39 -10.75
N PRO A 48 18.06 -27.06 -9.73
CA PRO A 48 17.94 -26.64 -8.34
C PRO A 48 18.34 -25.19 -8.04
N LEU A 49 19.35 -24.64 -8.74
CA LEU A 49 19.79 -23.25 -8.55
C LEU A 49 18.66 -22.29 -8.91
N TRP A 50 17.99 -22.56 -10.03
CA TRP A 50 16.92 -21.72 -10.57
C TRP A 50 15.58 -21.92 -9.87
N LYS A 51 15.34 -23.07 -9.23
CA LYS A 51 14.16 -23.28 -8.39
C LYS A 51 14.07 -22.22 -7.30
N SER A 52 15.14 -22.06 -6.51
CA SER A 52 15.16 -21.08 -5.42
C SER A 52 14.97 -19.64 -5.94
N LEU A 53 15.61 -19.30 -7.06
CA LEU A 53 15.50 -17.99 -7.68
C LEU A 53 14.09 -17.71 -8.22
N CYS A 54 13.44 -18.69 -8.87
CA CYS A 54 12.06 -18.58 -9.31
C CYS A 54 11.10 -18.35 -8.13
N SER A 55 11.23 -19.14 -7.07
CA SER A 55 10.40 -18.97 -5.87
C SER A 55 10.66 -17.62 -5.18
N LYS A 56 11.92 -17.14 -5.17
CA LYS A 56 12.29 -15.86 -4.58
C LYS A 56 11.76 -14.66 -5.36
N HIS A 57 11.95 -14.64 -6.67
CA HIS A 57 11.70 -13.46 -7.52
C HIS A 57 10.33 -13.45 -8.19
N TRP A 58 9.73 -14.62 -8.41
CA TRP A 58 8.49 -14.77 -9.16
C TRP A 58 7.40 -15.50 -8.38
N LEU A 59 7.70 -15.96 -7.16
CA LEU A 59 6.79 -16.73 -6.30
C LEU A 59 6.28 -18.02 -6.94
N LEU A 60 7.02 -18.56 -7.91
CA LEU A 60 6.66 -19.77 -8.63
C LEU A 60 6.90 -21.02 -7.78
N THR A 61 6.05 -22.00 -8.00
CA THR A 61 5.98 -23.28 -7.29
C THR A 61 6.25 -24.46 -8.23
N ASP A 62 6.43 -25.66 -7.68
CA ASP A 62 6.61 -26.86 -8.51
C ASP A 62 5.39 -27.12 -9.42
N ALA A 63 4.19 -26.70 -9.03
CA ALA A 63 2.99 -26.80 -9.86
C ALA A 63 3.11 -25.94 -11.13
N ASP A 64 3.57 -24.69 -11.00
CA ASP A 64 3.77 -23.79 -12.13
C ASP A 64 4.79 -24.35 -13.12
N ARG A 65 5.89 -24.92 -12.59
CA ARG A 65 6.90 -25.58 -13.42
C ARG A 65 6.30 -26.78 -14.17
N LEU A 66 5.58 -27.65 -13.47
CA LEU A 66 4.96 -28.83 -14.08
C LEU A 66 3.96 -28.44 -15.18
N GLN A 67 3.16 -27.40 -14.94
CA GLN A 67 2.21 -26.86 -15.91
C GLN A 67 2.91 -26.28 -17.15
N SER A 68 4.04 -25.58 -16.96
CA SER A 68 4.81 -25.01 -18.08
C SER A 68 5.52 -26.06 -18.95
N GLY A 69 5.79 -27.25 -18.39
CA GLY A 69 6.53 -28.33 -19.07
C GLY A 69 8.02 -28.05 -19.28
N VAL A 70 8.56 -26.92 -18.82
CA VAL A 70 9.96 -26.53 -19.02
C VAL A 70 10.82 -26.67 -17.74
N SER A 71 12.13 -26.53 -17.91
CA SER A 71 13.10 -26.50 -16.81
C SER A 71 12.95 -25.22 -15.98
N TRP A 72 13.45 -25.22 -14.74
CA TRP A 72 13.41 -24.03 -13.87
C TRP A 72 14.19 -22.86 -14.49
N PHE A 73 15.32 -23.14 -15.15
CA PHE A 73 16.10 -22.13 -15.86
C PHE A 73 15.32 -21.51 -17.03
N CYS A 74 14.67 -22.34 -17.85
CA CYS A 74 13.85 -21.87 -18.96
C CYS A 74 12.66 -21.04 -18.47
N LEU A 75 11.98 -21.52 -17.41
CA LEU A 75 10.87 -20.80 -16.78
C LEU A 75 11.32 -19.44 -16.26
N PHE A 76 12.43 -19.37 -15.50
CA PHE A 76 12.98 -18.11 -15.03
C PHE A 76 13.26 -17.16 -16.19
N THR A 77 13.88 -17.66 -17.26
CA THR A 77 14.24 -16.85 -18.44
C THR A 77 13.01 -16.32 -19.16
N GLN A 78 11.97 -17.14 -19.31
CA GLN A 78 10.70 -16.74 -19.91
C GLN A 78 10.00 -15.68 -19.07
N THR A 79 9.87 -15.90 -17.75
CA THR A 79 9.27 -14.93 -16.84
C THR A 79 10.08 -13.63 -16.78
N TYR A 80 11.42 -13.72 -16.80
CA TYR A 80 12.29 -12.54 -16.81
C TYR A 80 12.14 -11.71 -18.10
N ARG A 81 11.86 -12.33 -19.25
CA ARG A 81 11.61 -11.57 -20.49
C ARG A 81 10.35 -10.69 -20.40
N ASP A 82 9.34 -11.16 -19.68
CA ASP A 82 8.08 -10.44 -19.51
C ASP A 82 8.11 -9.48 -18.30
N LEU A 83 8.48 -9.98 -17.12
CA LEU A 83 8.40 -9.26 -15.85
C LEU A 83 9.76 -8.78 -15.33
N GLY A 84 10.87 -9.00 -16.06
CA GLY A 84 12.23 -8.69 -15.61
C GLY A 84 12.45 -7.23 -15.23
N ARG A 85 11.72 -6.30 -15.86
CA ARG A 85 11.67 -4.88 -15.51
C ARG A 85 11.30 -4.66 -14.03
N TYR A 86 10.45 -5.51 -13.49
CA TYR A 86 9.88 -5.37 -12.14
C TYR A 86 10.46 -6.34 -11.12
N VAL A 87 11.56 -7.03 -11.44
CA VAL A 87 12.13 -8.11 -10.61
C VAL A 87 12.37 -7.72 -9.14
N GLN A 88 12.60 -6.43 -8.87
CA GLN A 88 12.83 -5.89 -7.53
C GLN A 88 11.53 -5.64 -6.73
N PHE A 89 10.41 -5.38 -7.40
CA PHE A 89 9.13 -5.02 -6.78
C PHE A 89 8.13 -6.17 -6.75
N TYR A 90 8.19 -7.03 -7.77
CA TYR A 90 7.19 -8.05 -8.04
C TYR A 90 6.90 -8.98 -6.86
N PRO A 91 7.90 -9.59 -6.17
CA PRO A 91 7.62 -10.46 -5.03
C PRO A 91 6.82 -9.78 -3.92
N THR A 92 7.18 -8.54 -3.59
CA THR A 92 6.57 -7.80 -2.49
C THR A 92 5.14 -7.40 -2.86
N LEU A 93 4.95 -6.78 -4.03
CA LEU A 93 3.63 -6.36 -4.50
C LEU A 93 2.69 -7.55 -4.71
N LYS A 94 3.18 -8.64 -5.32
CA LYS A 94 2.38 -9.85 -5.53
C LYS A 94 1.94 -10.45 -4.20
N ARG A 95 2.83 -10.58 -3.21
CA ARG A 95 2.44 -11.05 -1.86
C ARG A 95 1.41 -10.14 -1.22
N SER A 96 1.59 -8.82 -1.28
CA SER A 96 0.62 -7.87 -0.71
C SER A 96 -0.75 -7.97 -1.37
N TRP A 97 -0.81 -8.06 -2.70
CA TRP A 97 -2.08 -8.31 -3.40
C TRP A 97 -2.73 -9.63 -3.02
N GLU A 98 -1.98 -10.73 -2.94
CA GLU A 98 -2.54 -12.02 -2.53
C GLU A 98 -3.03 -11.99 -1.07
N GLN A 99 -2.27 -11.38 -0.16
CA GLN A 99 -2.69 -11.19 1.24
C GLN A 99 -3.98 -10.37 1.33
N LEU A 100 -4.06 -9.24 0.63
CA LEU A 100 -5.25 -8.40 0.59
C LEU A 100 -6.45 -9.19 0.05
N LYS A 101 -6.27 -9.90 -1.06
CA LYS A 101 -7.32 -10.73 -1.67
C LYS A 101 -7.81 -11.80 -0.72
N SER A 102 -6.92 -12.62 -0.16
CA SER A 102 -7.30 -13.68 0.77
C SER A 102 -8.01 -13.12 2.01
N PHE A 103 -7.53 -11.99 2.54
CA PHE A 103 -8.10 -11.36 3.72
C PHE A 103 -9.51 -10.80 3.47
N LEU A 104 -9.71 -10.13 2.33
CA LEU A 104 -10.99 -9.51 1.96
C LEU A 104 -11.97 -10.50 1.33
N GLN A 105 -11.52 -11.61 0.73
CA GLN A 105 -12.44 -12.63 0.20
C GLN A 105 -13.39 -13.17 1.28
N LEU A 106 -12.90 -13.29 2.52
CA LEU A 106 -13.65 -13.79 3.67
C LEU A 106 -14.57 -12.73 4.31
N ARG A 107 -14.33 -11.44 4.06
CA ARG A 107 -14.94 -10.32 4.81
C ARG A 107 -15.71 -9.32 3.94
N CYS A 108 -15.24 -9.10 2.72
CA CYS A 108 -15.69 -8.08 1.77
C CYS A 108 -15.66 -8.65 0.32
N PRO A 109 -16.37 -9.75 -0.01
CA PRO A 109 -16.26 -10.40 -1.31
C PRO A 109 -16.66 -9.48 -2.49
N ARG A 110 -17.57 -8.53 -2.26
CA ARG A 110 -17.93 -7.51 -3.26
C ARG A 110 -16.77 -6.61 -3.67
N MET A 111 -15.86 -6.31 -2.74
CA MET A 111 -14.68 -5.49 -2.99
C MET A 111 -13.64 -6.24 -3.84
N ILE A 112 -13.55 -7.56 -3.68
CA ILE A 112 -12.71 -8.41 -4.54
C ILE A 112 -13.30 -8.53 -5.95
N ALA A 113 -14.61 -8.70 -6.05
CA ALA A 113 -15.30 -8.79 -7.35
C ALA A 113 -15.21 -7.49 -8.19
N SER A 114 -14.83 -6.36 -7.59
CA SER A 114 -14.62 -5.11 -8.30
C SER A 114 -13.18 -4.84 -8.71
N LEU A 115 -12.20 -5.65 -8.29
CA LEU A 115 -10.83 -5.55 -8.80
C LEU A 115 -10.81 -5.85 -10.31
N LYS A 116 -10.05 -5.05 -11.07
CA LYS A 116 -9.83 -5.32 -12.49
C LYS A 116 -8.64 -6.27 -12.65
N GLU A 117 -8.65 -7.01 -13.75
CA GLU A 117 -7.49 -7.82 -14.17
C GLU A 117 -6.27 -6.93 -14.42
N GLY A 118 -5.09 -7.54 -14.44
CA GLY A 118 -3.84 -6.83 -14.67
C GLY A 118 -3.79 -6.15 -16.05
N ALA A 119 -3.22 -4.95 -16.10
CA ALA A 119 -2.95 -4.25 -17.35
C ALA A 119 -1.78 -4.92 -18.10
N THR A 120 -1.82 -4.85 -19.42
CA THR A 120 -0.73 -5.30 -20.31
C THR A 120 0.37 -4.24 -20.40
N GLU A 121 1.59 -4.66 -20.79
CA GLU A 121 2.67 -3.69 -21.06
C GLU A 121 2.30 -2.68 -22.14
N VAL A 122 1.55 -3.11 -23.15
CA VAL A 122 1.11 -2.25 -24.26
C VAL A 122 0.19 -1.16 -23.74
N GLU A 123 -0.85 -1.51 -22.99
CA GLU A 123 -1.75 -0.53 -22.37
C GLU A 123 -0.98 0.47 -21.50
N LEU A 124 -0.05 0.01 -20.67
CA LEU A 124 0.75 0.91 -19.83
C LEU A 124 1.66 1.84 -20.65
N ASN A 125 2.21 1.36 -21.76
CA ASN A 125 3.03 2.18 -22.67
C ASN A 125 2.19 3.22 -23.42
N ASP A 126 0.99 2.83 -23.86
CA ASP A 126 0.05 3.74 -24.53
C ASP A 126 -0.37 4.87 -23.58
N ILE A 127 -0.58 4.56 -22.29
CA ILE A 127 -0.85 5.57 -21.27
C ILE A 127 0.34 6.51 -21.08
N GLU A 128 1.57 6.00 -20.97
CA GLU A 128 2.78 6.84 -20.88
C GLU A 128 2.90 7.78 -22.09
N ALA A 129 2.60 7.28 -23.30
CA ALA A 129 2.58 8.07 -24.51
C ALA A 129 1.48 9.15 -24.48
N GLN A 130 0.29 8.82 -23.96
CA GLN A 130 -0.83 9.75 -23.81
C GLN A 130 -0.51 10.88 -22.83
N ILE A 131 0.02 10.58 -21.65
CA ILE A 131 0.29 11.58 -20.60
C ILE A 131 1.63 12.30 -20.80
N GLY A 132 2.50 11.76 -21.66
CA GLY A 132 3.83 12.30 -21.95
C GLY A 132 4.81 12.22 -20.77
N CYS A 133 4.62 11.25 -19.87
CA CYS A 133 5.45 11.00 -18.70
C CYS A 133 5.64 9.49 -18.49
N ARG A 134 6.76 9.10 -17.86
CA ARG A 134 6.99 7.71 -17.47
C ARG A 134 6.27 7.40 -16.17
N LEU A 135 5.64 6.22 -16.12
CA LEU A 135 5.08 5.67 -14.90
C LEU A 135 6.20 4.99 -14.08
N PRO A 136 6.15 5.06 -12.75
CA PRO A 136 7.07 4.33 -11.88
C PRO A 136 6.98 2.82 -12.10
N ASP A 137 8.11 2.13 -12.01
CA ASP A 137 8.17 0.68 -12.22
C ASP A 137 7.40 -0.11 -11.13
N ASP A 138 7.34 0.38 -9.90
CA ASP A 138 6.53 -0.22 -8.82
C ASP A 138 5.02 -0.03 -9.05
N TYR A 139 4.60 1.15 -9.51
CA TYR A 139 3.22 1.41 -9.96
C TYR A 139 2.84 0.46 -11.10
N ARG A 140 3.64 0.42 -12.18
CA ARG A 140 3.41 -0.46 -13.33
C ARG A 140 3.34 -1.92 -12.91
N CYS A 141 4.29 -2.37 -12.08
CA CYS A 141 4.30 -3.73 -11.56
C CYS A 141 3.01 -4.08 -10.83
N SER A 142 2.52 -3.19 -9.97
CA SER A 142 1.26 -3.41 -9.25
C SER A 142 0.07 -3.47 -10.19
N TYR A 143 0.01 -2.57 -11.17
CA TYR A 143 -1.09 -2.49 -12.14
C TYR A 143 -1.10 -3.66 -13.13
N ARG A 144 0.04 -4.28 -13.39
CA ARG A 144 0.13 -5.58 -14.08
C ARG A 144 -0.44 -6.76 -13.29
N ILE A 145 -0.57 -6.63 -11.97
CA ILE A 145 -1.21 -7.63 -11.12
C ILE A 145 -2.73 -7.35 -11.06
N HIS A 146 -3.11 -6.10 -10.76
CA HIS A 146 -4.50 -5.63 -10.75
C HIS A 146 -4.58 -4.17 -11.21
N ASN A 147 -5.31 -3.90 -12.30
CA ASN A 147 -5.47 -2.56 -12.87
C ASN A 147 -6.53 -1.74 -12.12
N GLY A 148 -6.30 -1.50 -10.83
CA GLY A 148 -7.23 -0.76 -9.99
C GLY A 148 -8.57 -1.47 -9.76
N GLN A 149 -9.61 -0.67 -9.51
CA GLN A 149 -10.94 -1.14 -9.17
C GLN A 149 -11.96 -0.53 -10.14
N LYS A 150 -13.03 -1.27 -10.45
CA LYS A 150 -14.23 -0.70 -11.05
C LYS A 150 -14.74 0.44 -10.17
N LEU A 151 -15.27 1.48 -10.80
CA LEU A 151 -15.82 2.66 -10.14
C LEU A 151 -17.11 2.35 -9.35
N VAL A 152 -16.96 1.67 -8.21
CA VAL A 152 -18.05 1.23 -7.33
C VAL A 152 -17.76 1.59 -5.87
N ILE A 153 -18.82 1.66 -5.05
CA ILE A 153 -18.73 1.92 -3.60
C ILE A 153 -19.16 0.65 -2.85
N PRO A 154 -18.47 0.24 -1.77
CA PRO A 154 -17.31 0.89 -1.15
C PRO A 154 -16.01 0.74 -1.95
N GLY A 155 -15.21 1.79 -1.93
CA GLY A 155 -13.92 1.81 -2.60
C GLY A 155 -12.83 1.05 -1.84
N LEU A 156 -11.89 0.48 -2.59
CA LEU A 156 -10.80 -0.36 -2.08
C LEU A 156 -9.86 0.41 -1.16
N MET A 157 -9.70 1.73 -1.35
CA MET A 157 -8.77 2.57 -0.60
C MET A 157 -9.39 3.13 0.69
N GLY A 158 -10.43 2.45 1.17
CA GLY A 158 -11.02 2.69 2.48
C GLY A 158 -12.01 3.86 2.51
N SER A 159 -12.83 3.78 3.53
CA SER A 159 -13.92 4.70 3.85
C SER A 159 -13.66 5.43 5.16
N MET A 160 -14.44 6.48 5.34
CA MET A 160 -14.54 7.26 6.57
C MET A 160 -15.95 7.83 6.65
N SER A 161 -16.47 7.96 7.86
CA SER A 161 -17.83 8.44 8.07
C SER A 161 -17.90 9.27 9.35
N LEU A 162 -18.54 10.42 9.22
CA LEU A 162 -18.99 11.37 10.23
C LEU A 162 -20.50 11.58 10.07
N SER A 163 -21.12 12.28 11.01
CA SER A 163 -22.57 12.50 11.07
C SER A 163 -23.13 13.15 9.80
N ASN A 164 -22.36 14.04 9.18
CA ASN A 164 -22.73 14.77 7.97
C ASN A 164 -21.70 14.64 6.84
N HIS A 165 -20.70 13.77 6.97
CA HIS A 165 -19.62 13.63 5.99
C HIS A 165 -19.24 12.17 5.79
N TYR A 166 -19.29 11.70 4.55
CA TYR A 166 -18.93 10.34 4.20
C TYR A 166 -17.94 10.35 3.04
N ARG A 167 -16.92 9.51 3.15
CA ARG A 167 -15.87 9.34 2.16
C ARG A 167 -15.64 7.86 1.93
N SER A 168 -15.46 7.49 0.66
CA SER A 168 -15.05 6.15 0.25
C SER A 168 -14.21 6.29 -1.01
N GLU A 169 -12.93 5.91 -0.94
CA GLU A 169 -11.98 6.10 -2.03
C GLU A 169 -11.79 4.83 -2.84
N VAL A 170 -11.95 4.97 -4.16
CA VAL A 170 -11.71 3.91 -5.14
C VAL A 170 -10.27 4.01 -5.63
N LEU A 171 -9.59 2.87 -5.80
CA LEU A 171 -8.30 2.81 -6.50
C LEU A 171 -8.57 2.91 -8.00
N LEU A 172 -8.09 3.98 -8.64
CA LEU A 172 -8.35 4.22 -10.06
C LEU A 172 -7.62 3.20 -10.93
N ASP A 173 -8.27 2.77 -12.01
CA ASP A 173 -7.56 2.10 -13.10
C ASP A 173 -6.71 3.09 -13.90
N VAL A 174 -5.73 2.58 -14.63
CA VAL A 174 -4.71 3.39 -15.29
C VAL A 174 -5.26 4.32 -16.38
N GLU A 175 -6.32 3.89 -17.08
CA GLU A 175 -6.99 4.68 -18.12
C GLU A 175 -7.75 5.86 -17.51
N THR A 176 -8.53 5.59 -16.46
CA THR A 176 -9.24 6.62 -15.69
C THR A 176 -8.24 7.60 -15.05
N ALA A 177 -7.13 7.08 -14.52
CA ALA A 177 -6.07 7.90 -13.95
C ALA A 177 -5.44 8.84 -14.99
N ALA A 178 -5.16 8.33 -16.20
CA ALA A 178 -4.65 9.12 -17.31
C ALA A 178 -5.62 10.22 -17.76
N GLY A 179 -6.92 9.92 -17.80
CA GLY A 179 -7.95 10.93 -18.07
C GLY A 179 -8.00 12.06 -17.03
N GLY A 180 -7.61 11.78 -15.78
CA GLY A 180 -7.51 12.76 -14.70
C GLY A 180 -6.11 13.38 -14.52
N PHE A 181 -5.16 13.09 -15.41
CA PHE A 181 -3.79 13.58 -15.33
C PHE A 181 -3.71 15.11 -15.34
N GLN A 182 -2.98 15.68 -14.38
CA GLN A 182 -2.97 17.11 -14.15
C GLN A 182 -1.75 17.79 -14.81
N GLN A 183 -2.03 18.82 -15.60
CA GLN A 183 -1.02 19.69 -16.22
C GLN A 183 -1.15 21.16 -15.81
N ARG A 184 -2.19 21.51 -15.04
CA ARG A 184 -2.40 22.88 -14.57
C ARG A 184 -1.33 23.28 -13.55
N LYS A 185 -1.03 24.57 -13.47
CA LYS A 185 -0.18 25.16 -12.42
C LYS A 185 -0.69 24.72 -11.03
N GLY A 186 0.22 24.38 -10.13
CA GLY A 186 -0.08 23.84 -8.80
C GLY A 186 -0.21 22.32 -8.74
N MET A 187 -0.59 21.67 -9.84
CA MET A 187 -0.73 20.20 -9.95
C MET A 187 0.01 19.64 -11.16
N ARG A 188 1.06 20.31 -11.64
CA ARG A 188 1.76 19.85 -12.85
C ARG A 188 2.33 18.45 -12.66
N ARG A 189 2.10 17.59 -13.66
CA ARG A 189 2.64 16.23 -13.78
C ARG A 189 2.15 15.29 -12.67
N CYS A 190 0.93 15.52 -12.19
CA CYS A 190 0.34 14.72 -11.12
C CYS A 190 -0.68 13.72 -11.69
N LEU A 191 -0.46 12.43 -11.41
CA LEU A 191 -1.37 11.35 -11.78
C LEU A 191 -2.29 11.01 -10.59
N PRO A 192 -3.62 11.06 -10.73
CA PRO A 192 -4.51 10.64 -9.65
C PRO A 192 -4.43 9.12 -9.43
N LEU A 193 -4.28 8.71 -8.18
CA LEU A 193 -4.26 7.31 -7.75
C LEU A 193 -5.62 6.84 -7.26
N THR A 194 -6.35 7.72 -6.58
CA THR A 194 -7.64 7.41 -5.97
C THR A 194 -8.67 8.46 -6.31
N PHE A 195 -9.94 8.11 -6.18
CA PHE A 195 -11.04 9.07 -6.31
C PHE A 195 -12.15 8.77 -5.32
N CYS A 196 -12.71 9.82 -4.70
CA CYS A 196 -13.91 9.74 -3.89
C CYS A 196 -15.09 10.46 -4.55
N PHE A 197 -16.16 9.72 -4.86
CA PHE A 197 -17.38 10.28 -5.47
C PHE A 197 -18.09 11.31 -4.59
N HIS A 198 -18.07 11.11 -3.27
CA HIS A 198 -18.84 11.95 -2.34
C HIS A 198 -18.19 13.32 -2.12
N THR A 199 -16.86 13.38 -2.12
CA THR A 199 -16.11 14.59 -1.79
C THR A 199 -15.37 15.20 -2.98
N GLY A 200 -15.24 14.46 -4.09
CA GLY A 200 -14.37 14.83 -5.22
C GLY A 200 -12.87 14.74 -4.91
N LEU A 201 -12.49 14.32 -3.70
CA LEU A 201 -11.11 14.24 -3.26
C LEU A 201 -10.38 13.10 -3.98
N SER A 202 -9.13 13.37 -4.36
CA SER A 202 -8.23 12.40 -4.97
C SER A 202 -6.86 12.45 -4.30
N GLN A 203 -6.22 11.29 -4.13
CA GLN A 203 -4.78 11.22 -3.92
C GLN A 203 -4.08 11.27 -5.27
N TYR A 204 -2.93 11.93 -5.33
CA TYR A 204 -2.11 12.04 -6.53
C TYR A 204 -0.72 11.50 -6.29
N MET A 205 -0.04 11.16 -7.36
CA MET A 205 1.38 10.87 -7.42
C MET A 205 2.07 11.86 -8.35
N ALA A 206 3.19 12.43 -7.90
CA ALA A 206 4.02 13.27 -8.74
C ALA A 206 4.86 12.41 -9.71
N LEU A 207 4.71 12.59 -11.02
CA LEU A 207 5.53 11.86 -12.00
C LEU A 207 6.85 12.55 -12.31
N GLU A 208 6.99 13.84 -11.99
CA GLU A 208 8.20 14.63 -12.16
C GLU A 208 8.40 15.54 -10.93
N PRO A 209 9.65 15.92 -10.62
CA PRO A 209 9.91 16.92 -9.59
C PRO A 209 9.41 18.29 -10.06
N ALA A 210 8.35 18.79 -9.45
CA ALA A 210 7.74 20.06 -9.80
C ALA A 210 7.04 20.69 -8.59
N GLU A 211 7.10 22.01 -8.46
CA GLU A 211 6.31 22.77 -7.48
C GLU A 211 6.55 22.28 -6.03
N GLY A 212 7.81 21.98 -5.71
CA GLY A 212 8.22 21.51 -4.38
C GLY A 212 8.05 20.00 -4.15
N ARG A 213 7.42 19.27 -5.07
CA ARG A 213 7.21 17.82 -4.95
C ARG A 213 8.44 17.01 -5.30
N ARG A 214 8.63 15.90 -4.58
CA ARG A 214 9.57 14.85 -4.98
C ARG A 214 8.92 13.93 -6.00
N MET A 215 9.74 13.41 -6.91
CA MET A 215 9.29 12.43 -7.89
C MET A 215 8.78 11.16 -7.18
N PHE A 216 7.63 10.67 -7.62
CA PHE A 216 6.90 9.48 -7.16
C PHE A 216 6.25 9.55 -5.79
N GLU A 217 6.34 10.71 -5.13
CA GLU A 217 5.66 10.96 -3.87
C GLU A 217 4.15 11.01 -4.07
N SER A 218 3.41 10.32 -3.20
CA SER A 218 1.95 10.36 -3.16
C SER A 218 1.46 11.36 -2.13
N PHE A 219 0.37 12.07 -2.42
CA PHE A 219 -0.13 13.13 -1.56
C PHE A 219 -1.61 13.44 -1.77
N TYR A 220 -2.22 14.10 -0.79
CA TYR A 220 -3.47 14.84 -0.97
C TYR A 220 -3.18 16.32 -1.26
N PRO A 221 -3.80 16.92 -2.30
CA PRO A 221 -3.67 18.34 -2.56
C PRO A 221 -4.47 19.13 -1.51
N CYS A 222 -3.91 20.25 -1.09
CA CYS A 222 -4.47 21.14 -0.10
C CYS A 222 -4.36 22.57 -0.64
N PRO A 223 -5.43 23.15 -1.21
CA PRO A 223 -5.39 24.53 -1.69
C PRO A 223 -5.00 25.50 -0.57
N ASP A 224 -4.05 26.40 -0.84
CA ASP A 224 -3.70 27.45 0.10
C ASP A 224 -4.86 28.47 0.16
N GLN A 225 -5.50 28.57 1.31
CA GLN A 225 -6.68 29.43 1.49
C GLN A 225 -6.32 30.91 1.63
N THR A 226 -5.04 31.21 1.86
CA THR A 226 -4.51 32.57 2.05
C THR A 226 -3.85 33.13 0.80
N ALA A 227 -3.44 32.26 -0.12
CA ALA A 227 -2.81 32.67 -1.36
C ALA A 227 -3.75 33.43 -2.28
N GLN A 228 -3.24 34.52 -2.87
CA GLN A 228 -3.93 35.23 -3.95
C GLN A 228 -3.98 34.41 -5.24
N ASP A 229 -2.99 33.54 -5.44
CA ASP A 229 -2.92 32.65 -6.60
C ASP A 229 -3.67 31.35 -6.29
N PRO A 230 -4.82 31.06 -6.95
CA PRO A 230 -5.58 29.84 -6.72
C PRO A 230 -4.85 28.55 -7.17
N SER A 231 -3.69 28.68 -7.83
CA SER A 231 -2.81 27.55 -8.14
C SER A 231 -1.78 27.25 -7.05
N ALA A 232 -1.72 28.04 -5.97
CA ALA A 232 -0.93 27.72 -4.79
C ALA A 232 -1.59 26.54 -4.05
N ILE A 233 -0.89 25.41 -4.02
CA ILE A 233 -1.38 24.15 -3.46
C ILE A 233 -0.30 23.62 -2.52
N ASP A 234 -0.64 23.55 -1.24
CA ASP A 234 0.06 22.77 -0.24
C ASP A 234 -0.32 21.29 -0.36
N MET A 235 0.35 20.43 0.41
CA MET A 235 0.22 18.98 0.23
C MET A 235 0.35 18.23 1.55
N PHE A 236 -0.49 17.21 1.72
CA PHE A 236 -0.33 16.21 2.76
C PHE A 236 0.27 14.95 2.15
N ILE A 237 1.55 14.71 2.42
CA ILE A 237 2.27 13.54 1.90
C ILE A 237 1.71 12.25 2.51
N THR A 238 1.43 11.27 1.65
CA THR A 238 0.88 9.96 2.04
C THR A 238 1.84 8.79 1.82
N GLY A 239 2.90 8.99 1.03
CA GLY A 239 3.88 7.94 0.74
C GLY A 239 5.02 8.43 -0.13
N SER A 240 6.20 7.81 0.01
CA SER A 240 7.41 8.19 -0.73
C SER A 240 7.46 7.60 -2.15
N CYS A 241 6.79 6.46 -2.35
CA CYS A 241 6.62 5.77 -3.63
C CYS A 241 5.35 4.89 -3.59
N PHE A 242 4.95 4.33 -4.73
CA PHE A 242 3.76 3.49 -4.81
C PHE A 242 3.88 2.23 -3.95
N LEU A 243 5.06 1.60 -3.97
CA LEU A 243 5.33 0.38 -3.20
C LEU A 243 5.07 0.61 -1.71
N GLU A 244 5.67 1.62 -1.10
CA GLU A 244 5.50 1.90 0.33
C GLU A 244 4.07 2.30 0.65
N TRP A 245 3.47 3.18 -0.17
CA TRP A 245 2.09 3.63 -0.01
C TRP A 245 1.10 2.44 -0.02
N PHE A 246 1.20 1.57 -1.01
CA PHE A 246 0.27 0.45 -1.17
C PHE A 246 0.53 -0.67 -0.16
N THR A 247 1.80 -1.05 0.08
CA THR A 247 2.12 -2.14 1.01
C THR A 247 1.83 -1.76 2.46
N GLY A 248 2.05 -0.49 2.85
CA GLY A 248 1.63 0.05 4.14
C GLY A 248 0.11 0.02 4.31
N TYR A 249 -0.63 0.40 3.26
CA TYR A 249 -2.10 0.27 3.26
C TYR A 249 -2.54 -1.17 3.48
N VAL A 250 -2.02 -2.12 2.69
CA VAL A 250 -2.35 -3.55 2.81
C VAL A 250 -2.01 -4.09 4.19
N HIS A 251 -0.85 -3.72 4.74
CA HIS A 251 -0.45 -4.14 6.08
C HIS A 251 -1.50 -3.74 7.12
N ASN A 252 -1.96 -2.48 7.10
CA ASN A 252 -2.95 -2.00 8.06
C ASN A 252 -4.30 -2.72 7.90
N VAL A 253 -4.71 -3.05 6.67
CA VAL A 253 -5.94 -3.84 6.44
C VAL A 253 -5.80 -5.26 7.01
N VAL A 254 -4.72 -5.96 6.66
CA VAL A 254 -4.56 -7.39 6.96
C VAL A 254 -4.27 -7.64 8.45
N THR A 255 -3.61 -6.70 9.13
CA THR A 255 -3.37 -6.75 10.58
C THR A 255 -4.60 -6.39 11.41
N GLY A 256 -5.63 -5.82 10.78
CA GLY A 256 -6.84 -5.34 11.47
C GLY A 256 -6.70 -3.94 12.08
N GLU A 257 -5.57 -3.27 11.87
CA GLU A 257 -5.40 -1.84 12.24
C GLU A 257 -6.45 -0.99 11.54
N TYR A 258 -6.77 -1.27 10.26
CA TYR A 258 -7.95 -0.72 9.58
C TYR A 258 -9.16 -1.62 9.77
N PRO A 259 -10.12 -1.23 10.63
CA PRO A 259 -11.26 -2.08 10.94
C PRO A 259 -12.20 -2.21 9.74
N ILE A 260 -12.73 -3.43 9.56
CA ILE A 260 -13.83 -3.68 8.62
C ILE A 260 -15.16 -3.58 9.36
N ILE A 261 -16.04 -2.70 8.90
CA ILE A 261 -17.39 -2.50 9.45
C ILE A 261 -18.38 -2.55 8.30
N ARG A 262 -19.40 -3.41 8.40
CA ARG A 262 -20.45 -3.56 7.37
C ARG A 262 -19.86 -3.69 5.96
N ASP A 263 -18.89 -4.59 5.81
CA ASP A 263 -18.16 -4.89 4.58
C ASP A 263 -17.33 -3.73 3.99
N GLN A 264 -16.98 -2.72 4.79
CA GLN A 264 -16.15 -1.59 4.38
C GLN A 264 -14.90 -1.47 5.24
N ILE A 265 -13.78 -1.16 4.61
CA ILE A 265 -12.53 -0.84 5.30
C ILE A 265 -12.62 0.60 5.80
N PHE A 266 -12.33 0.85 7.08
CA PHE A 266 -12.23 2.20 7.61
C PHE A 266 -10.79 2.54 7.99
N ARG A 267 -10.29 3.69 7.54
CA ARG A 267 -8.89 4.12 7.76
C ARG A 267 -8.66 4.76 9.13
N TYR A 268 -9.11 4.13 10.20
CA TYR A 268 -8.77 4.56 11.56
C TYR A 268 -7.48 3.87 11.99
N VAL A 269 -6.51 4.63 12.48
CA VAL A 269 -5.27 4.10 13.09
C VAL A 269 -5.48 4.03 14.59
N HIS A 270 -5.19 2.89 15.20
CA HIS A 270 -5.27 2.73 16.64
C HIS A 270 -3.90 2.95 17.29
N ASP A 271 -3.80 3.92 18.19
CA ASP A 271 -2.64 4.01 19.06
C ASP A 271 -2.81 3.02 20.22
N LYS A 272 -1.86 2.09 20.34
CA LYS A 272 -1.85 1.05 21.38
C LYS A 272 -1.75 1.63 22.80
N GLY A 273 -1.23 2.84 22.94
CA GLY A 273 -1.22 3.57 24.22
C GLY A 273 -2.57 4.21 24.58
N CYS A 274 -3.46 4.39 23.61
CA CYS A 274 -4.79 5.00 23.78
C CYS A 274 -5.84 3.96 24.18
N VAL A 275 -5.55 3.22 25.25
CA VAL A 275 -6.42 2.20 25.85
C VAL A 275 -6.47 2.41 27.36
N ALA A 276 -7.67 2.37 27.94
CA ALA A 276 -7.88 2.40 29.38
C ALA A 276 -8.89 1.33 29.80
N THR A 277 -8.57 0.61 30.86
CA THR A 277 -9.44 -0.44 31.42
C THR A 277 -9.83 -0.06 32.85
N THR A 278 -11.13 -0.08 33.14
CA THR A 278 -11.68 0.12 34.49
C THR A 278 -12.62 -1.04 34.81
N GLY A 279 -12.26 -1.86 35.79
CA GLY A 279 -12.94 -3.13 36.04
C GLY A 279 -12.88 -4.00 34.78
N ASP A 280 -14.04 -4.47 34.33
CA ASP A 280 -14.19 -5.30 33.14
C ASP A 280 -14.40 -4.51 31.84
N ILE A 281 -14.45 -3.17 31.90
CA ILE A 281 -14.69 -2.32 30.73
C ILE A 281 -13.36 -1.81 30.19
N THR A 282 -13.12 -2.03 28.90
CA THR A 282 -11.98 -1.48 28.17
C THR A 282 -12.47 -0.46 27.14
N VAL A 283 -11.86 0.72 27.17
CA VAL A 283 -12.08 1.80 26.21
C VAL A 283 -10.83 1.97 25.37
N SER A 284 -10.96 1.93 24.05
CA SER A 284 -9.87 2.15 23.10
C SER A 284 -10.27 3.23 22.09
N VAL A 285 -9.28 4.01 21.63
CA VAL A 285 -9.50 5.10 20.67
C VAL A 285 -8.68 4.88 19.41
N SER A 286 -9.31 5.06 18.26
CA SER A 286 -8.63 5.08 16.96
C SER A 286 -8.90 6.41 16.26
N THR A 287 -7.93 6.92 15.53
CA THR A 287 -7.97 8.25 14.90
C THR A 287 -7.81 8.18 13.40
N SER A 288 -8.44 9.07 12.64
CA SER A 288 -8.22 9.21 11.20
C SER A 288 -8.14 10.68 10.80
N PHE A 289 -7.14 11.02 9.99
CA PHE A 289 -6.92 12.37 9.47
C PHE A 289 -7.82 12.67 8.25
N LEU A 290 -8.41 13.87 8.21
CA LEU A 290 -9.27 14.36 7.12
C LEU A 290 -8.56 15.42 6.29
N PRO A 291 -7.81 15.04 5.25
CA PRO A 291 -7.15 16.00 4.37
C PRO A 291 -8.13 16.99 3.73
N GLU A 292 -9.35 16.59 3.40
CA GLU A 292 -10.33 17.46 2.75
C GLU A 292 -10.88 18.60 3.64
N LEU A 293 -10.78 18.46 4.97
CA LEU A 293 -11.20 19.47 5.95
C LEU A 293 -10.00 20.13 6.63
N SER A 294 -8.79 19.80 6.19
CA SER A 294 -7.54 20.32 6.74
C SER A 294 -6.89 21.31 5.78
N SER A 295 -6.24 22.33 6.33
CA SER A 295 -5.41 23.28 5.60
C SER A 295 -4.03 23.43 6.24
N VAL A 296 -3.01 23.62 5.41
CA VAL A 296 -1.66 23.94 5.89
C VAL A 296 -1.56 25.45 6.12
N HIS A 297 -2.11 26.26 5.22
CA HIS A 297 -2.18 27.72 5.34
C HIS A 297 -3.63 28.22 5.16
N PRO A 298 -4.25 28.79 6.22
CA PRO A 298 -3.77 28.80 7.60
C PRO A 298 -3.74 27.38 8.19
N PRO A 299 -2.92 27.11 9.23
CA PRO A 299 -2.80 25.78 9.79
C PRO A 299 -4.08 25.38 10.53
N HIS A 300 -4.70 24.32 10.04
CA HIS A 300 -5.95 23.79 10.57
C HIS A 300 -6.04 22.30 10.22
N PHE A 301 -6.00 21.42 11.22
CA PHE A 301 -5.90 19.99 10.99
C PHE A 301 -7.07 19.26 11.64
N PHE A 302 -7.67 18.39 10.87
CA PHE A 302 -8.93 17.79 11.23
C PHE A 302 -8.80 16.29 11.41
N PHE A 303 -9.29 15.80 12.54
CA PHE A 303 -9.21 14.39 12.90
C PHE A 303 -10.59 13.87 13.32
N THR A 304 -10.87 12.64 12.91
CA THR A 304 -12.01 11.86 13.39
C THR A 304 -11.54 10.85 14.42
N TYR A 305 -12.39 10.61 15.42
CA TYR A 305 -12.11 9.67 16.49
C TYR A 305 -13.18 8.58 16.48
N ARG A 306 -12.73 7.34 16.60
CA ARG A 306 -13.56 6.18 16.85
C ARG A 306 -13.25 5.67 18.24
N ILE A 307 -14.21 5.81 19.15
CA ILE A 307 -14.14 5.22 20.47
C ILE A 307 -14.80 3.85 20.44
N ARG A 308 -14.08 2.83 20.89
CA ARG A 308 -14.59 1.48 21.10
C ARG A 308 -14.63 1.21 22.60
N ILE A 309 -15.82 0.90 23.11
CA ILE A 309 -16.05 0.49 24.49
C ILE A 309 -16.45 -0.99 24.44
N GLU A 310 -15.71 -1.84 25.14
CA GLU A 310 -15.97 -3.27 25.19
C GLU A 310 -15.91 -3.79 26.61
N MET A 311 -16.80 -4.73 26.91
CA MET A 311 -16.77 -5.49 28.15
C MET A 311 -15.92 -6.75 27.94
N SER A 312 -15.13 -7.11 28.95
CA SER A 312 -14.34 -8.33 28.97
C SER A 312 -15.21 -9.57 28.75
N SER A 313 -14.71 -10.51 27.93
CA SER A 313 -15.44 -11.76 27.65
C SER A 313 -15.56 -12.69 28.86
N VAL A 314 -14.77 -12.45 29.91
CA VAL A 314 -14.81 -13.22 31.18
C VAL A 314 -15.62 -12.51 32.27
N ALA A 315 -16.20 -11.34 31.98
CA ALA A 315 -17.02 -10.61 32.92
C ALA A 315 -18.25 -11.43 33.34
N SER A 316 -18.64 -11.32 34.61
CA SER A 316 -19.86 -11.97 35.09
C SER A 316 -21.10 -11.30 34.47
N PRO A 317 -22.21 -12.03 34.27
CA PRO A 317 -23.47 -11.44 33.81
C PRO A 317 -23.99 -10.34 34.74
N GLU A 318 -23.65 -10.40 36.02
CA GLU A 318 -23.99 -9.41 37.04
C GLU A 318 -23.24 -8.08 36.85
N ALA A 319 -22.07 -8.11 36.19
CA ALA A 319 -21.30 -6.92 35.82
C ALA A 319 -21.80 -6.28 34.52
N ALA A 320 -22.81 -6.84 33.87
CA ALA A 320 -23.37 -6.28 32.64
C ALA A 320 -23.84 -4.84 32.86
N CYS A 321 -23.38 -3.94 32.00
CA CYS A 321 -23.69 -2.53 32.06
C CYS A 321 -24.12 -2.00 30.70
N GLN A 322 -24.85 -0.90 30.71
CA GLN A 322 -25.25 -0.17 29.51
C GLN A 322 -24.70 1.25 29.57
N LEU A 323 -24.19 1.73 28.44
CA LEU A 323 -23.78 3.12 28.30
C LEU A 323 -25.03 4.02 28.30
N ASP A 324 -25.27 4.71 29.41
CA ASP A 324 -26.41 5.60 29.59
C ASP A 324 -26.14 7.04 29.13
N SER A 325 -24.97 7.59 29.50
CA SER A 325 -24.54 8.93 29.13
C SER A 325 -23.04 8.97 28.81
N ARG A 326 -22.62 10.03 28.12
CA ARG A 326 -21.22 10.28 27.78
C ARG A 326 -20.83 11.70 28.16
N TYR A 327 -19.60 11.85 28.63
CA TYR A 327 -18.96 13.12 28.93
C TYR A 327 -17.56 13.10 28.34
N TRP A 328 -17.26 14.10 27.53
CA TRP A 328 -15.95 14.31 26.93
C TRP A 328 -15.37 15.59 27.48
N LYS A 329 -14.16 15.48 28.03
CA LYS A 329 -13.31 16.61 28.36
C LYS A 329 -12.17 16.64 27.36
N ILE A 330 -12.25 17.55 26.42
CA ILE A 330 -11.31 17.71 25.32
C ILE A 330 -10.33 18.80 25.72
N THR A 331 -9.03 18.52 25.66
CA THR A 331 -7.99 19.53 25.93
C THR A 331 -7.17 19.72 24.66
N THR A 332 -7.10 20.94 24.15
CA THR A 332 -6.28 21.27 22.98
C THR A 332 -4.80 21.41 23.37
N SER A 333 -3.91 21.47 22.37
CA SER A 333 -2.48 21.74 22.59
C SER A 333 -2.22 23.04 23.34
N ASP A 334 -3.09 24.03 23.18
CA ASP A 334 -2.98 25.34 23.82
C ASP A 334 -3.54 25.34 25.25
N GLY A 335 -3.98 24.19 25.75
CA GLY A 335 -4.55 24.03 27.09
C GLY A 335 -6.02 24.43 27.20
N ASN A 336 -6.69 24.79 26.10
CA ASN A 336 -8.12 25.09 26.11
C ASN A 336 -8.92 23.81 26.36
N VAL A 337 -9.93 23.91 27.21
CA VAL A 337 -10.79 22.78 27.59
C VAL A 337 -12.18 23.00 27.02
N GLU A 338 -12.67 22.01 26.26
CA GLU A 338 -14.05 21.92 25.81
C GLU A 338 -14.72 20.71 26.47
N GLU A 339 -15.95 20.90 26.93
CA GLU A 339 -16.72 19.85 27.60
C GLU A 339 -17.99 19.56 26.81
N VAL A 340 -18.16 18.29 26.43
CA VAL A 340 -19.31 17.83 25.65
C VAL A 340 -20.02 16.72 26.39
N GLN A 341 -21.32 16.90 26.62
CA GLN A 341 -22.19 15.90 27.25
C GLN A 341 -23.29 15.46 26.30
N GLY A 342 -23.72 14.20 26.44
CA GLY A 342 -24.86 13.69 25.69
C GLY A 342 -25.27 12.30 26.12
N PRO A 343 -26.36 11.76 25.54
CA PRO A 343 -26.78 10.39 25.82
C PRO A 343 -25.73 9.38 25.33
N GLY A 344 -25.64 8.25 26.02
CA GLY A 344 -24.91 7.08 25.55
C GLY A 344 -25.64 6.50 24.36
N VAL A 345 -24.95 6.28 23.24
CA VAL A 345 -25.58 5.64 22.08
C VAL A 345 -24.72 4.47 21.63
N VAL A 346 -25.32 3.28 21.63
CA VAL A 346 -24.70 2.03 21.21
C VAL A 346 -25.13 1.74 19.76
N GLY A 347 -24.18 1.43 18.88
CA GLY A 347 -24.48 1.02 17.49
C GLY A 347 -24.67 2.16 16.48
N THR A 348 -24.54 3.41 16.88
CA THR A 348 -24.42 4.58 15.98
C THR A 348 -23.00 5.12 15.99
N LEU A 349 -22.55 5.67 14.86
CA LEU A 349 -21.32 6.44 14.79
C LEU A 349 -21.50 7.70 15.66
N CYS A 350 -20.99 7.67 16.89
CA CYS A 350 -20.75 8.90 17.64
C CYS A 350 -19.67 9.67 16.89
N SER A 351 -20.13 10.57 16.03
CA SER A 351 -19.25 11.44 15.26
C SER A 351 -18.89 12.61 16.14
N PHE A 352 -17.68 12.59 16.69
CA PHE A 352 -17.10 13.79 17.28
C PHE A 352 -16.23 14.47 16.24
N LEU A 353 -16.59 15.72 15.99
CA LEU A 353 -15.84 16.65 15.18
C LEU A 353 -14.83 17.28 16.13
N LEU A 354 -13.56 16.94 15.98
CA LEU A 354 -12.49 17.54 16.79
C LEU A 354 -11.61 18.37 15.86
N LEU A 355 -11.87 19.67 15.90
CA LEU A 355 -11.15 20.71 15.18
C LEU A 355 -9.87 21.01 15.98
N PHE A 356 -8.70 20.60 15.49
CA PHE A 356 -7.44 21.04 16.09
C PHE A 356 -6.89 22.20 15.26
N HIS A 357 -6.91 23.41 15.84
CA HIS A 357 -5.96 24.45 15.43
C HIS A 357 -4.59 24.08 16.02
N LEU A 358 -3.88 23.17 15.35
CA LEU A 358 -2.45 23.01 15.60
C LEU A 358 -1.76 24.22 14.98
N PHE A 359 -1.57 25.27 15.77
CA PHE A 359 -0.55 26.27 15.47
C PHE A 359 0.81 25.58 15.60
N SER A 360 1.41 25.18 14.47
CA SER A 360 2.82 24.78 14.50
C SER A 360 3.68 26.04 14.63
N LEU A 361 4.65 25.98 15.54
CA LEU A 361 5.82 26.86 15.60
C LEU A 361 6.62 26.83 14.29
#